data_AF-A0A8B7IG18-F1
#
_entry.id   AF-A0A8B7IG18-F1
#
_cell.length_a   1.000
_cell.length_b   1.000
_cell.length_c   1.000
_cell.angle_alpha   90.00
_cell.angle_beta   90.00
_cell.angle_gamma   90.00
#
_symmetry.space_group_name_H-M   'P 1'
#
loop_
_entity.id
_entity.type
_entity.pdbx_description
1 polymer ?
#
loop_
_entity_poly.entity_id
_entity_poly.type
_entity_poly.pdbx_seq_one_letter_code
_entity_poly.pdbx_strand_id
1 'polypeptide(L)'
;MVLRHVIKHRCHPAPESRPSLSLHPSEEVALGDMVTLRCCVPQPGVRVVVYKEGDGTYRWIQDRVKDMAEFSVRVLTRNYAGRYRCQFQTLNLSWASEASDPVELVVLAAQYPPPTMSLSPEGRVGTGTNVTIRCQSTYGATFILHKAGSLVPIRRQDVDRRDTATFVLPGVTPSDAGTYGCS
;
A
#
# COMPACT_ATOMS: atom_id res chain seq x y z
N MET A 1 -13.11 3.75 -26.44
CA MET A 1 -11.68 3.54 -26.11
C MET A 1 -11.08 4.92 -25.87
N VAL A 2 -11.08 5.41 -24.64
CA VAL A 2 -10.57 6.74 -24.33
C VAL A 2 -9.05 6.64 -24.24
N LEU A 3 -8.34 7.11 -25.27
CA LEU A 3 -6.90 7.33 -25.19
C LEU A 3 -6.67 8.42 -24.12
N ARG A 4 -6.31 8.00 -22.91
CA ARG A 4 -5.76 8.93 -21.92
C ARG A 4 -4.37 9.31 -22.41
N HIS A 5 -4.28 10.49 -23.00
CA HIS A 5 -3.01 11.15 -23.28
C HIS A 5 -2.21 11.22 -21.97
N VAL A 6 -1.12 10.46 -21.91
CA VAL A 6 -0.11 10.63 -20.86
C VAL A 6 0.59 11.94 -21.17
N ILE A 7 0.17 13.02 -20.51
CA ILE A 7 0.91 14.27 -20.49
C ILE A 7 2.28 13.93 -19.90
N LYS A 8 3.33 13.96 -20.73
CA LYS A 8 4.70 13.95 -20.23
C LYS A 8 4.84 15.20 -19.36
N HIS A 9 4.85 15.04 -18.04
CA HIS A 9 5.27 16.10 -17.13
C HIS A 9 6.73 16.42 -17.45
N ARG A 10 6.97 17.40 -18.32
CA ARG A 10 8.30 17.99 -18.49
C ARG A 10 8.66 18.60 -17.15
N CYS A 11 9.85 18.27 -16.64
CA CYS A 11 10.46 19.03 -15.56
C CYS A 11 10.50 20.49 -16.00
N HIS A 12 9.80 21.37 -15.27
CA HIS A 12 10.04 22.80 -15.39
C HIS A 12 11.26 23.09 -14.53
N PRO A 13 12.40 23.47 -15.14
CA PRO A 13 13.57 23.83 -14.37
C PRO A 13 13.20 25.05 -13.51
N ALA A 14 13.21 24.87 -12.19
CA ALA A 14 13.33 26.00 -11.29
C ALA A 14 14.68 26.71 -11.59
N PRO A 15 14.80 28.02 -11.35
CA PRO A 15 16.04 28.76 -11.65
C PRO A 15 17.27 28.34 -10.82
N GLU A 16 17.13 27.35 -9.94
CA GLU A 16 18.10 27.01 -8.92
C GLU A 16 18.64 25.59 -9.13
N SER A 17 19.92 25.40 -8.81
CA SER A 17 20.74 24.18 -8.93
C SER A 17 20.25 22.98 -8.10
N ARG A 18 19.02 23.03 -7.58
CA ARG A 18 18.40 22.05 -6.70
C ARG A 18 17.39 21.18 -7.49
N PRO A 19 17.38 19.84 -7.29
CA PRO A 19 16.39 18.98 -7.92
C PRO A 19 15.00 19.15 -7.29
N SER A 20 13.95 18.71 -7.99
CA SER A 20 12.60 18.63 -7.44
C SER A 20 12.15 17.17 -7.32
N LEU A 21 11.53 16.84 -6.19
CA LEU A 21 11.01 15.51 -5.90
C LEU A 21 9.47 15.55 -5.87
N SER A 22 8.82 14.53 -6.41
CA SER A 22 7.37 14.38 -6.39
C SER A 22 6.97 12.90 -6.29
N LEU A 23 5.72 12.66 -5.86
CA LEU A 23 5.10 11.34 -5.82
C LEU A 23 4.09 11.19 -6.95
N HIS A 24 3.98 9.98 -7.48
CA HIS A 24 2.94 9.61 -8.42
C HIS A 24 2.35 8.24 -8.07
N PRO A 25 1.02 8.14 -7.79
CA PRO A 25 0.07 9.25 -7.67
C PRO A 25 0.45 10.21 -6.52
N SER A 26 -0.04 11.46 -6.59
CA SER A 26 0.24 12.50 -5.59
C SER A 26 -0.71 12.47 -4.39
N GLU A 27 -1.67 11.54 -4.40
CA GLU A 27 -2.67 11.33 -3.34
C GLU A 27 -2.17 10.36 -2.26
N GLU A 28 -2.89 10.27 -1.15
CA GLU A 28 -2.63 9.32 -0.07
C GLU A 28 -2.69 7.88 -0.62
N VAL A 29 -1.61 7.11 -0.42
CA VAL A 29 -1.48 5.73 -0.91
C VAL A 29 -1.71 4.73 0.22
N ALA A 30 -2.40 3.63 -0.10
CA ALA A 30 -2.71 2.57 0.86
C ALA A 30 -1.62 1.48 0.89
N LEU A 31 -1.62 0.66 1.94
CA LEU A 31 -0.81 -0.57 1.96
C LEU A 31 -1.15 -1.45 0.75
N GLY A 32 -0.12 -1.94 0.06
CA GLY A 32 -0.27 -2.76 -1.15
C GLY A 32 -0.34 -1.97 -2.47
N ASP A 33 -0.50 -0.65 -2.41
CA ASP A 33 -0.47 0.19 -3.61
C ASP A 33 0.96 0.31 -4.19
N MET A 34 1.02 0.77 -5.44
CA MET A 34 2.25 1.15 -6.11
C MET A 34 2.39 2.67 -6.12
N VAL A 35 3.56 3.17 -5.70
CA VAL A 35 3.92 4.58 -5.82
C VAL A 35 5.25 4.73 -6.54
N THR A 36 5.39 5.80 -7.30
CA THR A 36 6.62 6.18 -7.99
C THR A 36 7.13 7.50 -7.44
N LEU A 37 8.38 7.50 -6.94
CA LEU A 37 9.12 8.71 -6.63
C LEU A 37 9.76 9.23 -7.92
N ARG A 38 9.49 10.49 -8.26
CA ARG A 38 10.01 11.15 -9.45
C ARG A 38 10.92 12.29 -9.05
N CYS A 39 12.20 12.17 -9.37
CA CYS A 39 13.17 13.23 -9.15
C CYS A 39 13.57 13.89 -10.47
N CYS A 40 13.20 15.15 -10.63
CA CYS A 40 13.60 16.00 -11.74
C CYS A 40 14.95 16.65 -11.45
N VAL A 41 15.87 16.57 -12.42
CA VAL A 41 17.20 17.19 -12.35
C VAL A 41 17.36 18.30 -13.39
N PRO A 42 18.06 19.40 -13.06
CA PRO A 42 18.24 20.52 -13.97
C PRO A 42 19.29 20.25 -15.05
N GLN A 43 20.15 19.24 -14.88
CA GLN A 43 21.25 18.93 -15.78
C GLN A 43 21.36 17.42 -16.07
N PRO A 44 21.73 17.03 -17.29
CA PRO A 44 21.86 15.63 -17.68
C PRO A 44 23.20 15.02 -17.24
N GLY A 45 23.27 13.69 -17.32
CA GLY A 45 24.51 12.94 -17.11
C GLY A 45 24.91 12.79 -15.64
N VAL A 46 23.97 13.00 -14.71
CA VAL A 46 24.21 12.95 -13.28
C VAL A 46 23.77 11.64 -12.65
N ARG A 47 24.31 11.35 -11.47
CA ARG A 47 23.79 10.31 -10.56
C ARG A 47 22.73 10.94 -9.68
N VAL A 48 21.55 10.34 -9.62
CA VAL A 48 20.47 10.73 -8.72
C VAL A 48 20.43 9.79 -7.53
N VAL A 49 20.24 10.36 -6.34
CA VAL A 49 20.04 9.63 -5.08
C VAL A 49 18.75 10.12 -4.43
N VAL A 50 17.86 9.20 -4.10
CA VAL A 50 16.67 9.46 -3.28
C VAL A 50 16.82 8.71 -1.97
N TYR A 51 16.59 9.40 -0.85
CA TYR A 51 16.74 8.81 0.49
C TYR A 51 15.63 9.28 1.44
N LYS A 52 15.32 8.44 2.41
CA LYS A 52 14.43 8.76 3.54
C LYS A 52 15.18 9.55 4.62
N GLU A 53 14.59 10.64 5.12
CA GLU A 53 15.13 11.39 6.26
C GLU A 53 15.12 10.55 7.55
N GLY A 54 16.10 10.76 8.43
CA GLY A 54 16.11 10.22 9.80
C GLY A 54 16.84 8.88 10.00
N ASP A 55 16.73 7.91 9.09
CA ASP A 55 17.35 6.59 9.28
C ASP A 55 18.04 5.99 8.04
N GLY A 56 17.87 6.59 6.85
CA GLY A 56 18.49 6.13 5.61
C GLY A 56 18.12 4.71 5.17
N THR A 57 17.09 4.09 5.77
CA THR A 57 16.69 2.69 5.49
C THR A 57 16.34 2.48 4.03
N TYR A 58 15.71 3.47 3.40
CA TYR A 58 15.38 3.46 1.99
C TYR A 58 16.27 4.42 1.23
N ARG A 59 17.00 3.87 0.26
CA ARG A 59 17.88 4.61 -0.64
C ARG A 59 17.79 4.02 -2.04
N TRP A 60 17.50 4.86 -3.02
CA TRP A 60 17.54 4.51 -4.44
C TRP A 60 18.55 5.35 -5.18
N ILE A 61 19.20 4.75 -6.18
CA ILE A 61 20.26 5.37 -6.96
C ILE A 61 20.02 5.08 -8.43
N GLN A 62 20.17 6.09 -9.29
CA GLN A 62 20.15 5.94 -10.73
C GLN A 62 21.25 6.78 -11.38
N ASP A 63 22.04 6.17 -12.25
CA ASP A 63 23.14 6.82 -12.95
C ASP A 63 22.75 7.33 -14.33
N ARG A 64 23.47 8.36 -14.80
CA ARG A 64 23.35 8.93 -16.15
C ARG A 64 21.92 9.40 -16.45
N VAL A 65 21.26 9.97 -15.44
CA VAL A 65 19.93 10.56 -15.57
C VAL A 65 19.99 11.78 -16.48
N LYS A 66 19.05 11.88 -17.42
CA LYS A 66 19.00 13.00 -18.38
C LYS A 66 18.21 14.18 -17.82
N ASP A 67 16.99 13.91 -17.38
CA ASP A 67 16.02 14.90 -16.95
C ASP A 67 15.24 14.44 -15.72
N MET A 68 14.92 13.14 -15.63
CA MET A 68 14.14 12.59 -14.53
C MET A 68 14.58 11.17 -14.16
N ALA A 69 14.67 10.91 -12.86
CA ALA A 69 14.79 9.57 -12.28
C ALA A 69 13.44 9.12 -11.73
N GLU A 70 13.05 7.87 -12.00
CA GLU A 70 11.80 7.28 -11.51
C GLU A 70 12.08 6.01 -10.70
N PHE A 71 11.59 5.98 -9.47
CA PHE A 71 11.74 4.85 -8.56
C PHE A 71 10.37 4.32 -8.14
N SER A 72 10.00 3.14 -8.63
CA SER A 72 8.68 2.54 -8.35
C SER A 72 8.76 1.51 -7.22
N VAL A 73 7.90 1.66 -6.22
CA VAL A 73 7.72 0.72 -5.12
C VAL A 73 6.45 -0.08 -5.38
N ARG A 74 6.58 -1.38 -5.70
CA ARG A 74 5.47 -2.21 -6.20
C ARG A 74 4.55 -2.79 -5.11
N VAL A 75 4.95 -2.72 -3.84
CA VAL A 75 4.17 -3.18 -2.69
C VAL A 75 4.49 -2.27 -1.51
N LEU A 76 3.65 -1.26 -1.26
CA LEU A 76 3.84 -0.36 -0.14
C LEU A 76 3.53 -1.04 1.19
N THR A 77 4.52 -1.03 2.07
CA THR A 77 4.38 -1.40 3.49
C THR A 77 4.54 -0.17 4.37
N ARG A 78 4.11 -0.25 5.63
CA ARG A 78 4.17 0.88 6.58
C ARG A 78 5.59 1.42 6.78
N ASN A 79 6.62 0.60 6.56
CA ASN A 79 8.02 1.02 6.70
C ASN A 79 8.44 2.08 5.67
N TYR A 80 7.79 2.11 4.50
CA TYR A 80 8.04 3.13 3.48
C TYR A 80 7.49 4.51 3.87
N ALA A 81 6.62 4.61 4.88
CA ALA A 81 6.09 5.90 5.31
C ALA A 81 7.22 6.81 5.84
N GLY A 82 7.21 8.07 5.44
CA GLY A 82 8.16 9.08 5.91
C GLY A 82 8.50 10.14 4.87
N ARG A 83 9.44 11.02 5.23
CA ARG A 83 9.88 12.14 4.39
C ARG A 83 11.07 11.73 3.53
N TYR A 84 10.99 12.01 2.25
CA TYR A 84 12.01 11.69 1.26
C TYR A 84 12.59 12.95 0.65
N ARG A 85 13.88 12.90 0.31
CA ARG A 85 14.55 13.94 -0.47
C ARG A 85 15.33 13.34 -1.62
N CYS A 86 15.50 14.14 -2.66
CA CYS A 86 16.37 13.82 -3.78
C CYS A 86 17.59 14.73 -3.81
N GLN A 87 18.73 14.18 -4.23
CA GLN A 87 19.94 14.91 -4.59
C GLN A 87 20.47 14.37 -5.91
N PHE A 88 21.23 15.18 -6.65
CA PHE A 88 22.03 14.68 -7.76
C PHE A 88 23.50 15.05 -7.57
N GLN A 89 24.37 14.21 -8.14
CA GLN A 89 25.81 14.35 -8.00
C GLN A 89 26.51 14.00 -9.30
N THR A 90 27.73 14.48 -9.46
CA THR A 90 28.59 14.09 -10.59
C THR A 90 28.90 12.60 -10.51
N LEU A 91 29.10 11.95 -11.66
CA LEU A 91 29.35 10.50 -11.71
C LEU A 91 30.64 10.09 -10.98
N ASN A 92 31.63 10.99 -10.94
CA ASN A 92 32.89 10.82 -10.20
C ASN A 92 32.78 11.18 -8.71
N LEU A 93 31.57 11.51 -8.21
CA LEU A 93 31.30 11.83 -6.81
C LEU A 93 32.04 13.08 -6.27
N SER A 94 32.60 13.91 -7.14
CA SER A 94 33.37 15.09 -6.73
C SER A 94 32.50 16.24 -6.23
N TRP A 95 31.21 16.26 -6.57
CA TRP A 95 30.26 17.30 -6.17
C TRP A 95 28.83 16.76 -6.10
N ALA A 96 28.05 17.25 -5.15
CA ALA A 96 26.62 16.96 -4.98
C ALA A 96 25.81 18.25 -4.82
N SER A 97 24.59 18.24 -5.35
CA SER A 97 23.63 19.33 -5.22
C SER A 97 23.11 19.45 -3.79
N GLU A 98 22.47 20.58 -3.48
CA GLU A 98 21.57 20.63 -2.34
C GLU A 98 20.42 19.63 -2.52
N ALA A 99 19.84 19.21 -1.39
CA ALA A 99 18.69 18.33 -1.37
C ALA A 99 17.42 19.07 -1.82
N SER A 100 16.55 18.38 -2.54
CA SER A 100 15.22 18.87 -2.87
C SER A 100 14.43 19.25 -1.62
N ASP A 101 13.34 19.98 -1.83
CA ASP A 101 12.29 20.03 -0.82
C ASP A 101 11.78 18.61 -0.53
N PRO A 102 11.47 18.32 0.75
CA PRO A 102 11.07 16.99 1.14
C PRO A 102 9.63 16.72 0.68
N VAL A 103 9.39 15.48 0.27
CA VAL A 103 8.04 14.98 0.04
C VAL A 103 7.73 13.91 1.06
N GLU A 104 6.56 14.02 1.68
CA GLU A 104 6.09 13.06 2.67
C GLU A 104 5.25 11.97 1.99
N LEU A 105 5.71 10.72 2.13
CA LEU A 105 4.95 9.54 1.75
C LEU A 105 4.16 9.08 2.96
N VAL A 106 2.85 9.34 2.95
CA VAL A 106 1.92 8.81 3.94
C VAL A 106 1.39 7.48 3.42
N VAL A 107 1.65 6.41 4.17
CA VAL A 107 1.07 5.08 3.89
C VAL A 107 -0.09 4.89 4.84
N LEU A 108 -1.31 5.04 4.31
CA LEU A 108 -2.50 4.74 5.10
C LEU A 108 -2.54 3.25 5.42
N ALA A 109 -2.94 2.90 6.64
CA ALA A 109 -3.36 1.54 6.91
C ALA A 109 -4.43 1.20 5.88
N ALA A 110 -4.23 0.15 5.09
CA ALA A 110 -5.24 -0.25 4.13
C ALA A 110 -6.59 -0.35 4.85
N GLN A 111 -7.57 0.40 4.38
CA GLN A 111 -8.90 -0.17 4.31
C GLN A 111 -8.77 -1.28 3.27
N TYR A 112 -8.27 -2.45 3.72
CA TYR A 112 -8.32 -3.64 2.89
C TYR A 112 -9.77 -3.73 2.41
N PRO A 113 -10.00 -4.01 1.11
CA PRO A 113 -11.34 -4.28 0.66
C PRO A 113 -11.98 -5.27 1.63
N PRO A 114 -13.19 -5.02 2.13
CA PRO A 114 -13.81 -5.90 3.11
C PRO A 114 -13.80 -7.32 2.53
N PRO A 115 -13.40 -8.33 3.33
CA PRO A 115 -13.29 -9.68 2.83
C PRO A 115 -14.63 -10.15 2.28
N THR A 116 -14.59 -10.95 1.22
CA THR A 116 -15.81 -11.58 0.71
C THR A 116 -16.24 -12.65 1.69
N MET A 117 -17.51 -12.63 2.07
CA MET A 117 -18.10 -13.53 3.05
C MET A 117 -19.23 -14.32 2.41
N SER A 118 -19.24 -15.63 2.63
CA SER A 118 -20.30 -16.52 2.16
C SER A 118 -20.74 -17.45 3.28
N LEU A 119 -22.02 -17.83 3.26
CA LEU A 119 -22.66 -18.70 4.24
C LEU A 119 -23.12 -19.99 3.57
N SER A 120 -23.00 -21.12 4.26
CA SER A 120 -23.56 -22.39 3.79
C SER A 120 -24.13 -23.19 4.97
N PRO A 121 -25.41 -23.60 4.93
CA PRO A 121 -26.39 -23.29 3.88
C PRO A 121 -26.83 -21.81 3.89
N GLU A 122 -27.24 -21.30 2.73
CA GLU A 122 -27.77 -19.94 2.61
C GLU A 122 -29.24 -19.87 3.07
N GLY A 123 -29.63 -18.70 3.58
CA GLY A 123 -31.02 -18.44 4.00
C GLY A 123 -31.30 -18.80 5.47
N ARG A 124 -32.57 -19.05 5.78
CA ARG A 124 -33.01 -19.36 7.15
C ARG A 124 -32.74 -20.82 7.46
N VAL A 125 -32.08 -21.07 8.58
CA VAL A 125 -31.75 -22.41 9.07
C VAL A 125 -32.51 -22.73 10.35
N GLY A 126 -32.82 -24.01 10.55
CA GLY A 126 -33.42 -24.50 11.79
C GLY A 126 -32.38 -24.72 12.89
N THR A 127 -32.83 -24.78 14.14
CA THR A 127 -31.98 -25.13 15.29
C THR A 127 -31.35 -26.51 15.11
N GLY A 128 -30.10 -26.67 15.51
CA GLY A 128 -29.33 -27.91 15.34
C GLY A 128 -28.64 -28.06 13.97
N THR A 129 -28.81 -27.10 13.06
CA THR A 129 -28.12 -27.10 11.76
C THR A 129 -26.66 -26.64 11.94
N ASN A 130 -25.72 -27.26 11.22
CA ASN A 130 -24.34 -26.75 11.15
C ASN A 130 -24.25 -25.66 10.08
N VAL A 131 -23.79 -24.48 10.48
CA VAL A 131 -23.60 -23.34 9.56
C VAL A 131 -22.11 -23.12 9.35
N THR A 132 -21.71 -23.01 8.09
CA THR A 132 -20.33 -22.71 7.68
C THR A 132 -20.26 -21.27 7.20
N ILE A 133 -19.32 -20.52 7.75
CA ILE A 133 -19.01 -19.14 7.38
C ILE A 133 -17.63 -19.14 6.72
N ARG A 134 -17.55 -18.71 5.48
CA ARG A 134 -16.28 -18.64 4.73
C ARG A 134 -15.93 -17.19 4.43
N CYS A 135 -14.71 -16.80 4.75
CA CYS A 135 -14.17 -15.46 4.52
C CYS A 135 -12.92 -15.54 3.65
N GLN A 136 -12.83 -14.70 2.62
CA GLN A 136 -11.74 -14.74 1.65
C GLN A 136 -11.22 -13.33 1.35
N SER A 137 -9.90 -13.17 1.32
CA SER A 137 -9.20 -11.94 0.95
C SER A 137 -7.77 -12.26 0.55
N THR A 138 -7.32 -11.73 -0.58
CA THR A 138 -5.92 -11.86 -1.05
C THR A 138 -4.92 -11.07 -0.20
N TYR A 139 -5.39 -10.35 0.82
CA TYR A 139 -4.58 -9.44 1.65
C TYR A 139 -4.54 -9.85 3.14
N GLY A 140 -5.32 -10.85 3.55
CA GLY A 140 -5.43 -11.28 4.95
C GLY A 140 -4.49 -12.45 5.27
N ALA A 141 -3.79 -12.39 6.39
CA ALA A 141 -3.02 -13.53 6.93
C ALA A 141 -3.82 -14.32 7.98
N THR A 142 -4.71 -13.64 8.71
CA THR A 142 -5.56 -14.22 9.76
C THR A 142 -6.90 -13.52 9.72
N PHE A 143 -7.99 -14.29 9.75
CA PHE A 143 -9.35 -13.76 9.86
C PHE A 143 -9.87 -13.85 11.27
N ILE A 144 -10.65 -12.84 11.67
CA ILE A 144 -11.39 -12.83 12.92
C ILE A 144 -12.88 -12.78 12.60
N LEU A 145 -13.64 -13.75 13.14
CA LEU A 145 -15.09 -13.77 13.05
C LEU A 145 -15.69 -13.01 14.23
N HIS A 146 -16.52 -12.02 13.93
CA HIS A 146 -17.24 -11.21 14.92
C HIS A 146 -18.75 -11.34 14.72
N LYS A 147 -19.49 -11.12 15.82
CA LYS A 147 -20.95 -10.98 15.79
C LYS A 147 -21.32 -9.57 16.22
N ALA A 148 -22.19 -8.92 15.45
CA ALA A 148 -22.66 -7.58 15.75
C ALA A 148 -23.29 -7.53 17.16
N GLY A 149 -22.89 -6.53 17.94
CA GLY A 149 -23.31 -6.39 19.34
C GLY A 149 -22.48 -7.18 20.36
N SER A 150 -21.50 -7.98 19.92
CA SER A 150 -20.50 -8.58 20.80
C SER A 150 -19.20 -7.77 20.79
N LEU A 151 -18.63 -7.52 21.97
CA LEU A 151 -17.30 -6.94 22.12
C LEU A 151 -16.18 -7.98 22.01
N VAL A 152 -16.54 -9.27 22.08
CA VAL A 152 -15.59 -10.38 22.06
C VAL A 152 -15.65 -11.08 20.70
N PRO A 153 -14.52 -11.26 20.01
CA PRO A 153 -14.46 -12.04 18.77
C PRO A 153 -14.79 -13.50 19.04
N ILE A 154 -15.56 -14.12 18.14
CA ILE A 154 -16.00 -15.52 18.28
C ILE A 154 -14.81 -16.46 18.07
N ARG A 155 -14.06 -16.22 17.00
CA ARG A 155 -12.95 -17.11 16.63
C ARG A 155 -11.94 -16.39 15.76
N ARG A 156 -10.69 -16.80 15.86
CA ARG A 156 -9.58 -16.37 15.01
C ARG A 156 -9.06 -17.58 14.25
N GLN A 157 -8.77 -17.42 12.97
CA GLN A 157 -8.29 -18.51 12.13
C GLN A 157 -7.35 -17.99 11.05
N ASP A 158 -6.20 -18.61 10.93
CA ASP A 158 -5.24 -18.32 9.87
C ASP A 158 -5.77 -18.78 8.51
N VAL A 159 -5.38 -18.07 7.45
CA VAL A 159 -5.82 -18.42 6.10
C VAL A 159 -5.24 -19.76 5.65
N ASP A 160 -6.02 -20.50 4.87
CA ASP A 160 -5.54 -21.66 4.14
C ASP A 160 -4.73 -21.25 2.90
N ARG A 161 -4.28 -22.25 2.11
CA ARG A 161 -3.53 -22.00 0.87
C ARG A 161 -4.30 -21.22 -0.21
N ARG A 162 -5.60 -20.95 0.00
CA ARG A 162 -6.50 -20.24 -0.93
C ARG A 162 -6.92 -18.89 -0.38
N ASP A 163 -6.16 -18.33 0.55
CA ASP A 163 -6.41 -17.05 1.21
C ASP A 163 -7.81 -17.00 1.86
N THR A 164 -8.27 -18.14 2.37
CA THR A 164 -9.61 -18.36 2.88
C THR A 164 -9.56 -18.85 4.33
N ALA A 165 -10.42 -18.32 5.21
CA ALA A 165 -10.74 -18.92 6.50
C ALA A 165 -12.17 -19.47 6.51
N THR A 166 -12.35 -20.61 7.19
CA THR A 166 -13.64 -21.31 7.27
C THR A 166 -14.00 -21.59 8.72
N PHE A 167 -15.06 -20.93 9.20
CA PHE A 167 -15.58 -21.08 10.55
C PHE A 167 -16.85 -21.93 10.53
N VAL A 168 -16.93 -22.94 11.39
CA VAL A 168 -18.13 -23.77 11.54
C VAL A 168 -18.80 -23.45 12.88
N LEU A 169 -20.09 -23.12 12.83
CA LEU A 169 -20.99 -23.02 13.99
C LEU A 169 -21.79 -24.33 14.07
N PRO A 170 -21.40 -25.27 14.96
CA PRO A 170 -22.07 -26.54 15.08
C PRO A 170 -23.39 -26.40 15.83
N GLY A 171 -24.45 -27.02 15.32
CA GLY A 171 -25.73 -27.15 16.02
C GLY A 171 -26.34 -25.83 16.47
N VAL A 172 -26.57 -24.89 15.54
CA VAL A 172 -26.97 -23.51 15.89
C VAL A 172 -28.24 -23.46 16.75
N THR A 173 -28.27 -22.48 17.65
CA THR A 173 -29.35 -22.22 18.61
C THR A 173 -29.97 -20.82 18.37
N PRO A 174 -31.11 -20.48 18.99
CA PRO A 174 -31.67 -19.14 18.88
C PRO A 174 -30.71 -18.01 19.31
N SER A 175 -29.79 -18.28 20.24
CA SER A 175 -28.76 -17.32 20.67
C SER A 175 -27.69 -17.04 19.61
N ASP A 176 -27.55 -17.91 18.60
CA ASP A 176 -26.64 -17.71 17.48
C ASP A 176 -27.22 -16.76 16.42
N ALA A 177 -28.51 -16.44 16.46
CA ALA A 177 -29.12 -15.49 15.53
C ALA A 177 -28.44 -14.11 15.61
N GLY A 178 -28.16 -13.50 14.44
CA GLY A 178 -27.58 -12.16 14.35
C GLY A 178 -26.78 -11.93 13.08
N THR A 179 -26.12 -10.76 13.03
CA THR A 179 -25.25 -10.37 11.92
C THR A 179 -23.80 -10.72 12.24
N TYR A 180 -23.10 -11.32 11.29
CA TYR A 180 -21.70 -11.71 11.42
C TYR A 180 -20.84 -10.92 10.44
N GLY A 181 -19.56 -10.74 10.79
CA GLY A 181 -18.57 -10.08 9.93
C GLY A 181 -17.18 -10.65 10.11
N CYS A 182 -16.34 -10.49 9.09
CA CYS A 182 -14.93 -10.87 9.09
C CYS A 182 -14.03 -9.63 8.94
N SER A 183 -12.90 -9.64 9.65
CA SER A 183 -11.82 -8.66 9.56
C SER A 183 -10.47 -9.36 9.43
#